data_AF-A0A2S3QLY8-F1
#
_entry.id   AF-A0A2S3QLY8-F1
#
_cell.length_a   1.000
_cell.length_b   1.000
_cell.length_c   1.000
_cell.angle_alpha   90.00
_cell.angle_beta   90.00
_cell.angle_gamma   90.00
#
_symmetry.space_group_name_H-M   'P 1'
#
loop_
_entity.id
_entity.type
_entity.pdbx_description
1 polymer ?
#
loop_
_entity_poly.entity_id
_entity_poly.type
_entity_poly.pdbx_seq_one_letter_code
_entity_poly.pdbx_strand_id
1 'polypeptide(L)'
;MNKLDKPILMIHEVYEWMLNLDLSEYIITFDDGLYSQYKYLEHFLKFDTPKIFFISTNIISPEDEIQNKETIPCARAHELFFKNKVTNNYMKWSQIKEIANTVNCYIGGHSHKHKDLRKNITLKELHNHLKNDTDTMISEFEKKGIQIKDFCFPYNYEAPLYKEVLKQKGITNIYGSGRIAIEELKNAI
;
A
#
# COMPACT_ATOMS: atom_id res chain seq x y z
N MET A 1 3.16 10.59 -25.85
CA MET A 1 1.98 10.05 -25.15
C MET A 1 1.69 10.95 -23.96
N ASN A 2 0.43 11.33 -23.74
CA ASN A 2 0.06 12.10 -22.55
C ASN A 2 0.38 11.28 -21.29
N LYS A 3 0.92 11.92 -20.25
CA LYS A 3 1.27 11.32 -18.94
C LYS A 3 0.09 10.65 -18.21
N LEU A 4 -1.10 10.58 -18.80
CA LEU A 4 -2.40 10.22 -18.20
C LEU A 4 -2.93 8.82 -18.54
N ASP A 5 -2.34 8.08 -19.49
CA ASP A 5 -2.87 6.77 -19.94
C ASP A 5 -1.98 5.57 -19.55
N LYS A 6 -1.05 5.74 -18.60
CA LYS A 6 -0.17 4.63 -18.20
C LYS A 6 -0.96 3.56 -17.42
N PRO A 7 -0.79 2.26 -17.74
CA PRO A 7 -1.32 1.19 -16.90
C PRO A 7 -0.75 1.27 -15.48
N ILE A 8 -1.55 0.84 -14.51
CA ILE A 8 -1.17 0.85 -13.09
C ILE A 8 -0.64 -0.55 -12.73
N LEU A 9 0.62 -0.61 -12.31
CA LEU A 9 1.29 -1.82 -11.85
C LEU A 9 1.20 -1.92 -10.34
N MET A 10 0.91 -3.11 -9.82
CA MET A 10 0.83 -3.42 -8.40
C MET A 10 1.96 -4.35 -7.99
N ILE A 11 2.67 -3.98 -6.93
CA ILE A 11 3.78 -4.73 -6.34
C ILE A 11 3.50 -4.91 -4.85
N HIS A 12 3.40 -6.14 -4.37
CA HIS A 12 3.24 -6.40 -2.93
C HIS A 12 4.62 -6.44 -2.26
N GLU A 13 5.52 -7.30 -2.74
CA GLU A 13 6.91 -7.38 -2.27
C GLU A 13 7.89 -7.24 -3.43
N VAL A 14 9.07 -6.70 -3.16
CA VAL A 14 10.10 -6.51 -4.19
C VAL A 14 11.14 -7.62 -4.12
N TYR A 15 11.16 -8.46 -5.16
CA TYR A 15 12.17 -9.48 -5.37
C TYR A 15 13.26 -9.00 -6.34
N GLU A 16 14.45 -9.60 -6.27
CA GLU A 16 15.61 -9.20 -7.09
C GLU A 16 15.35 -9.27 -8.60
N TRP A 17 14.57 -10.27 -9.06
CA TRP A 17 14.25 -10.40 -10.49
C TRP A 17 13.49 -9.19 -11.04
N MET A 18 12.71 -8.49 -10.19
CA MET A 18 11.96 -7.29 -10.58
C MET A 18 12.88 -6.11 -10.88
N LEU A 19 14.09 -6.11 -10.31
CA LEU A 19 15.09 -5.05 -10.52
C LEU A 19 15.67 -5.07 -11.95
N ASN A 20 15.39 -6.10 -12.74
CA ASN A 20 15.81 -6.18 -14.13
C ASN A 20 14.74 -5.68 -15.12
N LEU A 21 13.54 -5.33 -14.64
CA LEU A 21 12.46 -4.82 -15.48
C LEU A 21 12.62 -3.32 -15.77
N ASP A 22 12.18 -2.90 -16.96
CA ASP A 22 11.89 -1.49 -17.25
C ASP A 22 10.41 -1.20 -16.98
N LEU A 23 10.16 -0.36 -15.99
CA LEU A 23 8.81 -0.01 -15.54
C LEU A 23 8.41 1.42 -15.94
N SER A 24 9.15 2.04 -16.88
CA SER A 24 8.93 3.42 -17.31
C SER A 24 7.51 3.67 -17.85
N GLU A 25 6.87 2.66 -18.41
CA GLU A 25 5.52 2.76 -19.00
C GLU A 25 4.37 2.59 -17.99
N TYR A 26 4.65 2.39 -16.70
CA TYR A 26 3.64 2.14 -15.68
C TYR A 26 3.55 3.26 -14.65
N ILE A 27 2.36 3.48 -14.08
CA ILE A 27 2.26 4.04 -12.72
C ILE A 27 2.52 2.89 -11.75
N ILE A 28 3.45 3.06 -10.81
CA ILE A 28 3.87 1.97 -9.93
C ILE A 28 3.15 2.14 -8.60
N THR A 29 2.50 1.08 -8.12
CA THR A 29 1.84 1.06 -6.82
C THR A 29 2.40 -0.06 -5.96
N PHE A 30 2.54 0.22 -4.68
CA PHE A 30 3.02 -0.71 -3.68
C PHE A 30 1.97 -0.87 -2.58
N ASP A 31 1.58 -2.10 -2.28
CA ASP A 31 0.53 -2.38 -1.30
C ASP A 31 1.14 -2.82 0.04
N ASP A 32 0.36 -2.74 1.12
CA ASP A 32 0.70 -3.21 2.49
C ASP A 32 1.85 -2.52 3.24
N GLY A 33 2.74 -1.78 2.58
CA GLY A 33 3.86 -1.09 3.22
C GLY A 33 4.98 -2.02 3.70
N LEU A 34 5.34 -3.03 2.89
CA LEU A 34 6.44 -3.94 3.21
C LEU A 34 7.81 -3.25 3.12
N TYR A 35 8.72 -3.63 4.01
CA TYR A 35 10.08 -3.09 4.08
C TYR A 35 10.88 -3.33 2.79
N SER A 36 10.63 -4.43 2.07
CA SER A 36 11.30 -4.71 0.79
C SER A 36 11.11 -3.57 -0.22
N GLN A 37 9.97 -2.88 -0.18
CA GLN A 37 9.68 -1.76 -1.08
C GLN A 37 10.57 -0.55 -0.77
N TYR A 38 10.77 -0.22 0.52
CA TYR A 38 11.67 0.85 0.94
C TYR A 38 13.14 0.46 0.73
N LYS A 39 13.51 -0.80 1.04
CA LYS A 39 14.87 -1.34 0.83
C LYS A 39 15.35 -1.13 -0.61
N TYR A 40 14.46 -1.22 -1.59
CA TYR A 40 14.77 -1.05 -3.01
C TYR A 40 14.23 0.26 -3.61
N LEU A 41 13.88 1.26 -2.78
CA LEU A 41 13.30 2.52 -3.25
C LEU A 41 14.14 3.18 -4.35
N GLU A 42 15.45 3.31 -4.12
CA GLU A 42 16.43 3.89 -5.07
C GLU A 42 16.35 3.28 -6.46
N HIS A 43 16.11 1.96 -6.54
CA HIS A 43 15.95 1.30 -7.82
C HIS A 43 14.77 1.86 -8.61
N PHE A 44 13.63 2.08 -7.96
CA PHE A 44 12.42 2.57 -8.62
C PHE A 44 12.51 4.06 -8.93
N LEU A 45 13.27 4.85 -8.17
CA LEU A 45 13.44 6.29 -8.40
C LEU A 45 14.04 6.62 -9.77
N LYS A 46 14.74 5.68 -10.42
CA LYS A 46 15.27 5.86 -11.78
C LYS A 46 14.17 6.07 -12.85
N PHE A 47 12.94 5.63 -12.58
CA PHE A 47 11.82 5.77 -13.52
C PHE A 47 11.08 7.11 -13.30
N ASP A 48 10.99 7.98 -14.31
CA ASP A 48 10.16 9.20 -14.26
C ASP A 48 8.67 8.88 -14.40
N THR A 49 8.11 8.30 -13.34
CA THR A 49 6.70 7.93 -13.26
C THR A 49 6.23 7.98 -11.81
N PRO A 50 4.93 8.24 -11.55
CA PRO A 50 4.39 8.22 -10.19
C PRO A 50 4.58 6.87 -9.51
N LYS A 51 4.94 6.91 -8.22
CA LYS A 51 4.95 5.76 -7.30
C LYS A 51 4.01 6.05 -6.15
N ILE A 52 3.08 5.15 -5.86
CA ILE A 52 2.13 5.31 -4.78
C ILE A 52 2.28 4.14 -3.81
N PHE A 53 2.56 4.45 -2.55
CA PHE A 53 2.72 3.47 -1.49
C PHE A 53 1.47 3.47 -0.62
N PHE A 54 0.69 2.40 -0.70
CA PHE A 54 -0.53 2.20 0.07
C PHE A 54 -0.19 1.54 1.40
N ILE A 55 -0.35 2.30 2.49
CA ILE A 55 0.11 1.90 3.81
C ILE A 55 -1.08 1.54 4.70
N SER A 56 -0.99 0.38 5.36
CA SER A 56 -1.92 0.01 6.43
C SER A 56 -1.42 0.50 7.78
N THR A 57 -2.11 1.47 8.39
CA THR A 57 -1.53 2.22 9.53
C THR A 57 -1.45 1.42 10.83
N ASN A 58 -2.09 0.25 10.94
CA ASN A 58 -1.91 -0.66 12.07
C ASN A 58 -0.73 -1.64 11.88
N ILE A 59 -0.15 -1.71 10.67
CA ILE A 59 0.85 -2.71 10.29
C ILE A 59 2.17 -2.00 9.96
N ILE A 60 2.82 -1.49 11.01
CA ILE A 60 4.01 -0.65 10.91
C ILE A 60 5.07 -1.18 11.89
N SER A 61 6.33 -1.19 11.46
CA SER A 61 7.47 -1.56 12.30
C SER A 61 7.83 -0.42 13.26
N PRO A 62 8.08 -0.71 14.55
CA PRO A 62 8.65 0.26 15.49
C PRO A 62 10.00 0.81 15.00
N GLU A 63 10.31 2.05 15.37
CA GLU A 63 11.51 2.74 14.88
C GLU A 63 12.82 2.03 15.29
N ASP A 64 12.83 1.39 16.45
CA ASP A 64 13.96 0.65 17.02
C ASP A 64 14.01 -0.83 16.61
N GLU A 65 13.00 -1.34 15.90
CA GLU A 65 12.96 -2.73 15.48
C GLU A 65 13.99 -3.00 14.35
N ILE A 66 14.72 -4.10 14.47
CA ILE A 66 15.62 -4.57 13.40
C ILE A 66 14.78 -5.21 12.31
N GLN A 67 14.77 -4.59 11.13
CA GLN A 67 14.00 -5.09 9.99
C GLN A 67 14.61 -6.35 9.38
N ASN A 68 13.74 -7.24 8.91
CA ASN A 68 14.14 -8.47 8.23
C ASN A 68 14.88 -8.13 6.93
N LYS A 69 16.07 -8.72 6.74
CA LYS A 69 16.88 -8.49 5.54
C LYS A 69 16.40 -9.31 4.34
N GLU A 70 15.77 -10.44 4.62
CA GLU A 70 15.21 -11.33 3.61
C GLU A 70 13.85 -10.82 3.14
N THR A 71 13.59 -10.94 1.84
CA THR A 71 12.27 -10.67 1.27
C THR A 71 11.42 -11.92 1.42
N ILE A 72 10.30 -11.79 2.13
CA ILE A 72 9.31 -12.84 2.29
C ILE A 72 8.03 -12.49 1.51
N PRO A 73 7.22 -13.48 1.12
CA PRO A 73 5.94 -13.22 0.48
C PRO A 73 5.02 -12.39 1.37
N CYS A 74 4.25 -11.46 0.80
CA CYS A 74 3.27 -10.65 1.54
C CYS A 74 2.32 -11.50 2.39
N ALA A 75 1.79 -12.59 1.83
CA ALA A 75 0.91 -13.50 2.57
C ALA A 75 1.55 -14.04 3.85
N ARG A 76 2.87 -14.31 3.83
CA ARG A 76 3.61 -14.76 5.01
C ARG A 76 3.85 -13.61 5.99
N ALA A 77 4.15 -12.40 5.52
CA ALA A 77 4.27 -11.22 6.37
C ALA A 77 2.94 -10.92 7.10
N HIS A 78 1.80 -11.04 6.41
CA HIS A 78 0.48 -10.90 6.99
C HIS A 78 0.20 -11.99 8.03
N GLU A 79 0.48 -13.26 7.71
CA GLU A 79 0.30 -14.37 8.66
C GLU A 79 1.09 -14.11 9.96
N LEU A 80 2.36 -13.73 9.84
CA LEU A 80 3.23 -13.43 10.98
C LEU A 80 2.71 -12.26 11.81
N PHE A 81 2.22 -11.19 11.17
CA PHE A 81 1.65 -10.05 11.86
C PHE A 81 0.33 -10.37 12.56
N PHE A 82 -0.64 -10.94 11.85
CA PHE A 82 -1.98 -11.16 12.40
C PHE A 82 -1.98 -12.24 13.49
N LYS A 83 -1.10 -13.23 13.39
CA LYS A 83 -0.98 -14.31 14.39
C LYS A 83 -0.09 -13.92 15.57
N ASN A 84 1.07 -13.30 15.30
CA ASN A 84 2.14 -13.15 16.30
C ASN A 84 2.61 -11.71 16.50
N LYS A 85 2.00 -10.71 15.84
CA LYS A 85 2.38 -9.28 15.90
C LYS A 85 3.83 -9.00 15.48
N VAL A 86 4.39 -9.84 14.60
CA VAL A 86 5.71 -9.61 14.01
C VAL A 86 5.61 -8.48 12.97
N THR A 87 6.37 -7.41 13.16
CA THR A 87 6.31 -6.20 12.34
C THR A 87 7.58 -5.90 11.54
N ASN A 88 8.67 -6.61 11.78
CA ASN A 88 9.98 -6.35 11.15
C ASN A 88 10.03 -6.53 9.62
N ASN A 89 8.95 -6.98 8.98
CA ASN A 89 8.83 -7.05 7.52
C ASN A 89 8.11 -5.82 6.91
N TYR A 90 7.65 -4.89 7.74
CA TYR A 90 6.93 -3.67 7.32
C TYR A 90 7.81 -2.44 7.51
N MET A 91 7.45 -1.36 6.82
CA MET A 91 8.12 -0.08 6.96
C MET A 91 7.91 0.53 8.34
N LYS A 92 8.83 1.43 8.68
CA LYS A 92 8.74 2.35 9.81
C LYS A 92 8.09 3.66 9.38
N TRP A 93 7.61 4.44 10.34
CA TRP A 93 7.05 5.76 10.02
C TRP A 93 8.11 6.73 9.50
N SER A 94 9.35 6.66 9.99
CA SER A 94 10.48 7.42 9.43
C SER A 94 10.69 7.17 7.93
N GLN A 95 10.64 5.90 7.53
CA GLN A 95 10.81 5.46 6.13
C GLN A 95 9.63 5.93 5.26
N ILE A 96 8.40 5.80 5.76
CA ILE A 96 7.21 6.30 5.07
C ILE A 96 7.26 7.82 4.89
N LYS A 97 7.76 8.56 5.89
CA LYS A 97 7.96 10.01 5.79
C LYS A 97 9.03 10.38 4.78
N GLU A 98 10.11 9.61 4.69
CA GLU A 98 11.12 9.80 3.66
C GLU A 98 10.51 9.64 2.27
N ILE A 99 9.80 8.53 2.04
CA ILE A 99 9.06 8.30 0.78
C ILE A 99 8.13 9.46 0.46
N ALA A 100 7.37 9.96 1.44
CA ALA A 100 6.44 11.08 1.26
C ALA A 100 7.11 12.39 0.84
N ASN A 101 8.40 12.56 1.14
CA ASN A 101 9.18 13.75 0.77
C ASN A 101 10.01 13.54 -0.51
N THR A 102 9.93 12.36 -1.13
CA THR A 102 10.67 12.02 -2.34
C THR A 102 9.88 12.39 -3.59
N VAL A 103 10.57 12.94 -4.60
CA VAL A 103 9.96 13.35 -5.87
C VAL A 103 9.25 12.17 -6.55
N ASN A 104 8.06 12.42 -7.09
CA ASN A 104 7.20 11.43 -7.74
C ASN A 104 6.75 10.26 -6.84
N CYS A 105 6.96 10.33 -5.53
CA CYS A 105 6.45 9.38 -4.55
C CYS A 105 5.26 9.97 -3.79
N TYR A 106 4.24 9.14 -3.57
CA TYR A 106 3.00 9.51 -2.89
C TYR A 106 2.64 8.44 -1.87
N ILE A 107 2.02 8.86 -0.77
CA ILE A 107 1.48 7.95 0.24
C ILE A 107 -0.04 7.88 0.09
N GLY A 108 -0.57 6.68 0.02
CA GLY A 108 -2.00 6.38 0.04
C GLY A 108 -2.39 5.52 1.23
N GLY A 109 -3.69 5.48 1.52
CA GLY A 109 -4.24 4.61 2.56
C GLY A 109 -4.48 3.18 2.08
N HIS A 110 -4.24 2.20 2.94
CA HIS A 110 -4.59 0.80 2.72
C HIS A 110 -5.37 0.20 3.90
N SER A 111 -6.38 0.93 4.38
CA SER A 111 -7.12 0.65 5.63
C SER A 111 -6.24 0.78 6.88
N HIS A 112 -6.85 0.99 8.05
CA HIS A 112 -6.13 0.85 9.30
C HIS A 112 -5.92 -0.63 9.64
N LYS A 113 -6.98 -1.42 9.74
CA LYS A 113 -6.94 -2.82 10.23
C LYS A 113 -6.67 -3.87 9.16
N HIS A 114 -6.76 -3.52 7.87
CA HIS A 114 -6.64 -4.46 6.74
C HIS A 114 -7.58 -5.67 6.91
N LYS A 115 -8.85 -5.38 7.22
CA LYS A 115 -9.85 -6.43 7.47
C LYS A 115 -10.36 -7.00 6.15
N ASP A 116 -10.44 -8.33 6.07
CA ASP A 116 -11.12 -8.99 4.94
C ASP A 116 -12.65 -8.81 5.03
N LEU A 117 -13.17 -7.92 4.18
CA LEU A 117 -14.60 -7.57 4.12
C LEU A 117 -15.45 -8.56 3.31
N ARG A 118 -14.84 -9.59 2.71
CA ARG A 118 -15.56 -10.64 1.96
C ARG A 118 -16.20 -11.67 2.90
N LYS A 119 -15.79 -11.68 4.16
CA LYS A 119 -16.32 -12.58 5.20
C LYS A 119 -17.71 -12.12 5.66
N ASN A 120 -18.52 -13.06 6.15
CA ASN A 120 -19.84 -12.77 6.70
C ASN A 120 -19.73 -11.72 7.83
N ILE A 121 -20.29 -10.55 7.57
CA ILE A 121 -20.31 -9.40 8.48
C ILE A 121 -21.72 -8.81 8.45
N THR A 122 -22.25 -8.44 9.61
CA THR A 122 -23.55 -7.76 9.65
C THR A 122 -23.43 -6.35 9.07
N LEU A 123 -24.52 -5.79 8.55
CA LEU A 123 -24.52 -4.42 8.00
C LEU A 123 -24.06 -3.38 9.04
N LYS A 124 -24.46 -3.54 10.31
CA LYS A 124 -24.04 -2.66 11.41
C LYS A 124 -22.53 -2.73 11.66
N GLU A 125 -21.97 -3.94 11.70
CA GLU A 125 -20.54 -4.14 11.89
C GLU A 125 -19.74 -3.61 10.69
N LEU A 126 -20.26 -3.81 9.47
CA LEU A 126 -19.65 -3.25 8.27
C LEU A 126 -19.62 -1.73 8.35
N HIS A 127 -20.75 -1.07 8.56
CA HIS A 127 -20.82 0.39 8.68
C HIS A 127 -19.86 0.93 9.74
N ASN A 128 -19.89 0.36 10.95
CA ASN A 128 -19.02 0.77 12.04
C ASN A 128 -17.54 0.55 11.72
N HIS A 129 -17.22 -0.57 11.06
CA HIS A 129 -15.86 -0.84 10.63
C HIS A 129 -15.40 0.17 9.60
N LEU A 130 -16.15 0.38 8.50
CA LEU A 130 -15.76 1.30 7.43
C LEU A 130 -15.49 2.70 7.96
N LYS A 131 -16.40 3.24 8.79
CA LYS A 131 -16.24 4.58 9.36
C LYS A 131 -15.06 4.67 10.32
N ASN A 132 -15.01 3.81 11.33
CA ASN A 132 -13.97 3.89 12.36
C ASN A 132 -12.58 3.56 11.81
N ASP A 133 -12.49 2.59 10.90
CA ASP A 133 -11.23 2.21 10.26
C ASP A 133 -10.67 3.35 9.40
N THR A 134 -11.54 4.00 8.62
CA THR A 134 -11.17 5.20 7.83
C THR A 134 -10.74 6.35 8.73
N ASP A 135 -11.54 6.65 9.76
CA ASP A 135 -11.27 7.75 10.70
C ASP A 135 -9.92 7.53 11.41
N THR A 136 -9.65 6.31 11.88
CA THR A 136 -8.37 5.97 12.52
C THR A 136 -7.21 6.04 11.52
N MET A 137 -7.38 5.49 10.30
CA MET A 137 -6.35 5.52 9.28
C MET A 137 -5.91 6.95 8.95
N ILE A 138 -6.87 7.84 8.68
CA ILE A 138 -6.61 9.24 8.37
C ILE A 138 -5.93 9.94 9.54
N SER A 139 -6.44 9.74 10.76
CA SER A 139 -5.85 10.35 11.95
C SER A 139 -4.38 9.92 12.17
N GLU A 140 -4.04 8.66 11.89
CA GLU A 140 -2.64 8.20 11.99
C GLU A 140 -1.74 8.90 10.98
N PHE A 141 -2.16 9.09 9.74
CA PHE A 141 -1.37 9.86 8.76
C PHE A 141 -1.25 11.34 9.16
N GLU A 142 -2.34 11.96 9.61
CA GLU A 142 -2.35 13.37 10.05
C GLU A 142 -1.38 13.61 11.21
N LYS A 143 -1.33 12.71 12.21
CA LYS A 143 -0.35 12.77 13.31
C LYS A 143 1.10 12.72 12.82
N LYS A 144 1.33 12.17 11.62
CA LYS A 144 2.66 12.10 10.99
C LYS A 144 2.90 13.25 10.02
N GLY A 145 1.93 14.16 9.85
CA GLY A 145 2.01 15.26 8.91
C GLY A 145 1.87 14.83 7.45
N ILE A 146 1.26 13.67 7.20
CA ILE A 146 1.05 13.12 5.87
C ILE A 146 -0.43 13.31 5.52
N GLN A 147 -0.71 13.98 4.40
CA GLN A 147 -2.05 14.06 3.84
C GLN A 147 -2.18 13.06 2.69
N ILE A 148 -3.24 12.27 2.71
CA ILE A 148 -3.51 11.26 1.68
C ILE A 148 -4.72 11.65 0.84
N LYS A 149 -4.66 11.39 -0.47
CA LYS A 149 -5.80 11.50 -1.40
C LYS A 149 -6.11 10.18 -2.11
N ASP A 150 -5.17 9.25 -2.04
CA ASP A 150 -5.18 7.95 -2.70
C ASP A 150 -5.52 6.86 -1.69
N PHE A 151 -6.29 5.86 -2.12
CA PHE A 151 -6.59 4.68 -1.32
C PHE A 151 -6.70 3.44 -2.18
N CYS A 152 -6.11 2.36 -1.71
CA CYS A 152 -6.25 1.04 -2.30
C CYS A 152 -7.04 0.12 -1.37
N PHE A 153 -8.00 -0.63 -1.91
CA PHE A 153 -8.75 -1.62 -1.12
C PHE A 153 -7.89 -2.83 -0.75
N PRO A 154 -7.82 -3.22 0.54
CA PRO A 154 -7.28 -4.53 0.92
C PRO A 154 -7.92 -5.65 0.10
N TYR A 155 -7.09 -6.58 -0.37
CA TYR A 155 -7.50 -7.72 -1.21
C TYR A 155 -8.19 -7.32 -2.52
N ASN A 156 -8.01 -6.09 -3.00
CA ASN A 156 -8.68 -5.54 -4.20
C ASN A 156 -10.21 -5.63 -4.14
N TYR A 157 -10.80 -5.73 -2.94
CA TYR A 157 -12.24 -5.86 -2.78
C TYR A 157 -12.92 -4.49 -2.67
N GLU A 158 -13.46 -4.03 -3.80
CA GLU A 158 -14.13 -2.73 -3.90
C GLU A 158 -15.54 -2.76 -3.31
N ALA A 159 -15.65 -2.52 -1.99
CA ALA A 159 -16.95 -2.36 -1.34
C ALA A 159 -17.57 -0.99 -1.69
N PRO A 160 -18.73 -0.91 -2.36
CA PRO A 160 -19.30 0.37 -2.81
C PRO A 160 -19.52 1.38 -1.68
N LEU A 161 -20.01 0.91 -0.52
CA LEU A 161 -20.22 1.76 0.65
C LEU A 161 -18.90 2.34 1.19
N TYR A 162 -17.81 1.57 1.11
CA TYR A 162 -16.50 2.02 1.58
C TYR A 162 -15.98 3.16 0.69
N LYS A 163 -16.17 3.05 -0.63
CA LYS A 163 -15.83 4.12 -1.57
C LYS A 163 -16.50 5.46 -1.19
N GLU A 164 -17.75 5.43 -0.79
CA GLU A 164 -18.47 6.64 -0.39
C GLU A 164 -17.98 7.20 0.96
N VAL A 165 -17.67 6.34 1.92
CA VAL A 165 -17.05 6.76 3.20
C VAL A 165 -15.71 7.45 2.95
N LEU A 166 -14.87 6.89 2.07
CA LEU A 166 -13.55 7.45 1.71
C LEU A 166 -13.69 8.83 1.03
N LYS A 167 -14.60 8.97 0.07
CA LYS A 167 -14.87 10.24 -0.63
C LYS A 167 -15.33 11.35 0.31
N GLN A 168 -16.22 11.04 1.26
CA GLN A 168 -16.68 12.01 2.27
C GLN A 168 -15.53 12.55 3.14
N LYS A 169 -14.39 11.85 3.16
CA LYS A 169 -13.18 12.21 3.90
C LYS A 169 -12.08 12.81 3.02
N GLY A 170 -12.38 13.14 1.76
CA GLY A 170 -11.43 13.77 0.84
C GLY A 170 -10.49 12.80 0.11
N ILE A 171 -10.64 11.48 0.31
CA ILE A 171 -9.93 10.46 -0.46
C ILE A 171 -10.67 10.28 -1.78
N THR A 172 -10.04 10.69 -2.87
CA THR A 172 -10.69 10.85 -4.18
C THR A 172 -10.18 9.87 -5.22
N ASN A 173 -8.93 9.43 -5.11
CA ASN A 173 -8.33 8.46 -6.01
C ASN A 173 -8.43 7.07 -5.39
N ILE A 174 -9.14 6.17 -6.04
CA ILE A 174 -9.47 4.86 -5.49
C ILE A 174 -8.94 3.77 -6.42
N TYR A 175 -8.20 2.84 -5.85
CA TYR A 175 -7.50 1.76 -6.53
C TYR A 175 -8.02 0.40 -6.06
N GLY A 176 -8.06 -0.56 -6.97
CA GLY A 176 -8.58 -1.91 -6.72
C GLY A 176 -8.16 -2.89 -7.81
N SER A 177 -9.12 -3.64 -8.36
CA SER A 177 -8.86 -4.78 -9.25
C SER A 177 -8.40 -4.43 -10.66
N GLY A 178 -8.48 -3.15 -11.07
CA GLY A 178 -8.04 -2.70 -12.40
C GLY A 178 -6.52 -2.57 -12.58
N ARG A 179 -5.71 -3.04 -11.63
CA ARG A 179 -4.24 -2.94 -11.64
C ARG A 179 -3.62 -4.25 -12.10
N ILE A 180 -2.49 -4.16 -12.80
CA ILE A 180 -1.73 -5.30 -13.32
C ILE A 180 -0.78 -5.78 -12.22
N ALA A 181 -0.80 -7.08 -11.89
CA ALA A 181 0.17 -7.63 -10.94
C ALA A 181 1.55 -7.74 -11.61
N ILE A 182 2.62 -7.33 -10.92
CA ILE A 182 3.98 -7.40 -11.48
C ILE A 182 4.40 -8.82 -11.86
N GLU A 183 3.85 -9.83 -11.19
CA GLU A 183 4.07 -11.24 -11.49
C GLU A 183 3.63 -11.62 -12.91
N GLU A 184 2.67 -10.89 -13.51
CA GLU A 184 2.26 -11.09 -14.91
C GLU A 184 3.39 -10.76 -15.89
N LEU A 185 4.29 -9.84 -15.51
CA LEU A 185 5.46 -9.47 -16.32
C LEU A 185 6.59 -10.49 -16.22
N LYS A 186 6.59 -11.36 -15.21
CA LYS A 186 7.66 -12.35 -14.99
C LYS A 186 7.79 -13.33 -16.16
N ASN A 187 6.69 -13.65 -16.83
CA ASN A 187 6.66 -14.58 -17.96
C ASN A 187 7.00 -13.89 -19.31
N ALA A 188 7.21 -12.58 -19.31
CA ALA A 188 7.58 -11.81 -20.51
C ALA A 188 9.11 -11.64 -20.66
N ILE A 189 9.89 -12.21 -19.75
CA ILE A 189 11.37 -12.17 -19.70
C ILE A 189 11.95 -13.56 -19.97
#